data_AF-A0A9E6VUB0-F1
#
_entry.id   AF-A0A9E6VUB0-F1
#
_cell.length_a   1.000
_cell.length_b   1.000
_cell.length_c   1.000
_cell.angle_alpha   90.00
_cell.angle_beta   90.00
_cell.angle_gamma   90.00
#
_symmetry.space_group_name_H-M   'P 1'
#
loop_
_entity.id
_entity.type
_entity.pdbx_description
1 polymer ?
#
loop_
_entity_poly.entity_id
_entity_poly.type
_entity_poly.pdbx_seq_one_letter_code
_entity_poly.pdbx_strand_id
1 'polypeptide(L)'
;MKRNDWVFLISVAVYSLLFYKQQPGLNVLLFNIVLTAGALLMNPGLVKKRNWLLAAAGSLFTAGCVFFYGNTLSVIANIVSLFMLSAMSMYPQTSVIIGIFLSFCSQGASYVFMIIDSIERRRRTVASGETRPSRGRRFLLSVIVLLVVVIFFLMYRSSNVLFYEFTKNINLDFISIGWCAFTLLGALFVYGFYYNRGPALVAEWESSLGEKLQPPVPEKPGFFDKLMSLANERYSGILLLVLLNLLLLFVNGVDIAFMAGDQHLPEGVTFTEYLHQGVGMLITSIISAMIIIIYYFRGRMNFDGKTGLLRLLAIAWIVQNAFMLFSTACRNGAYIEEFGLTYKRIGVFVYLLLTLIGLAVVAIKVGSKKTNAYMFRVNGWLFYAVLAISPSVNWDRIITQYNLTRASHPDTSYITDLSYANYEELLLVSRMGLLESYINSAGDSWGRGYRVSYGRNFSRELYYFMYRQKYARWQSLSLNKQMVYARLLEQKTPAGKDTSLDLSYRDVEQLPYFNLFANTEYIHAAGNKITSLGEIQKYSKLKSLFLADNRLESVADIARLPELSTLDLRGNPVKDYKPLYGMKSLREVYVSIRNLDDLDALEKNLPGARIMNSPDYSNASFF
;
A
#
# COMPACT_ATOMS: atom_id res chain seq x y z
N MET A 1 34.06 -6.66 -17.65
CA MET A 1 32.65 -6.79 -17.25
C MET A 1 31.82 -6.73 -18.52
N LYS A 2 30.83 -7.61 -18.67
CA LYS A 2 29.96 -7.60 -19.86
C LYS A 2 28.96 -6.44 -19.73
N ARG A 3 28.38 -5.99 -20.84
CA ARG A 3 27.34 -4.94 -20.89
C ARG A 3 26.23 -5.14 -19.84
N ASN A 4 25.79 -6.39 -19.68
CA ASN A 4 24.74 -6.79 -18.73
C ASN A 4 25.13 -6.61 -17.25
N ASP A 5 26.42 -6.78 -16.92
CA ASP A 5 26.89 -6.57 -15.54
C ASP A 5 26.86 -5.07 -15.19
N TRP A 6 27.14 -4.19 -16.16
CA TRP A 6 27.05 -2.74 -15.96
C TRP A 6 25.61 -2.26 -15.80
N VAL A 7 24.68 -2.75 -16.62
CA VAL A 7 23.25 -2.44 -16.48
C VAL A 7 22.75 -2.83 -15.08
N PHE A 8 23.12 -4.03 -14.61
CA PHE A 8 22.81 -4.48 -13.26
C PHE A 8 23.36 -3.54 -12.18
N LEU A 9 24.67 -3.25 -12.19
CA LEU A 9 25.30 -2.41 -11.17
C LEU A 9 24.74 -0.98 -11.16
N ILE A 10 24.49 -0.40 -12.33
CA ILE A 10 23.90 0.94 -12.45
C ILE A 10 22.51 0.95 -11.82
N SER A 11 21.67 -0.04 -12.13
CA SER A 11 20.32 -0.14 -11.54
C SER A 11 20.36 -0.31 -10.01
N VAL A 12 21.33 -1.05 -9.46
CA VAL A 12 21.52 -1.17 -8.01
C VAL A 12 21.97 0.16 -7.38
N ALA A 13 22.92 0.85 -8.01
CA ALA A 13 23.36 2.17 -7.54
C ALA A 13 22.21 3.19 -7.57
N VAL A 14 21.44 3.22 -8.66
CA VAL A 14 20.26 4.08 -8.80
C VAL A 14 19.21 3.74 -7.75
N TYR A 15 18.92 2.46 -7.50
CA TYR A 15 18.00 2.05 -6.44
C TYR A 15 18.42 2.61 -5.07
N SER A 16 19.70 2.41 -4.73
CA SER A 16 20.25 2.85 -3.46
C SER A 16 20.16 4.37 -3.28
N LEU A 17 20.50 5.13 -4.33
CA LEU A 17 20.43 6.59 -4.35
C LEU A 17 19.00 7.14 -4.28
N LEU A 18 18.05 6.46 -4.92
CA LEU A 18 16.68 6.94 -5.05
C LEU A 18 15.78 6.60 -3.85
N PHE A 19 16.02 5.48 -3.17
CA PHE A 19 15.09 4.97 -2.15
C PHE A 19 15.60 4.99 -0.71
N TYR A 20 16.90 5.11 -0.46
CA TYR A 20 17.40 5.04 0.91
C TYR A 20 16.89 6.21 1.77
N LYS A 21 16.12 5.88 2.82
CA LYS A 21 15.39 6.84 3.69
C LYS A 21 14.44 7.77 2.94
N GLN A 22 13.92 7.33 1.78
CA GLN A 22 12.97 8.09 0.97
C GLN A 22 11.61 7.41 0.93
N GLN A 23 10.54 8.20 0.91
CA GLN A 23 9.19 7.73 0.60
C GLN A 23 8.98 7.57 -0.91
N PRO A 24 8.01 6.73 -1.35
CA PRO A 24 7.62 6.61 -2.74
C PRO A 24 7.09 7.93 -3.33
N GLY A 25 7.64 8.32 -4.47
CA GLY A 25 7.31 9.52 -5.24
C GLY A 25 8.03 9.50 -6.59
N LEU A 26 8.73 10.58 -6.93
CA LEU A 26 9.53 10.70 -8.16
C LEU A 26 10.58 9.58 -8.31
N ASN A 27 11.15 9.11 -7.21
CA ASN A 27 12.06 7.96 -7.20
C ASN A 27 11.49 6.71 -7.88
N VAL A 28 10.21 6.41 -7.68
CA VAL A 28 9.54 5.25 -8.31
C VAL A 28 9.49 5.40 -9.82
N LEU A 29 9.14 6.59 -10.32
CA LEU A 29 9.11 6.87 -11.76
C LEU A 29 10.50 6.74 -12.39
N LEU A 30 11.51 7.41 -11.81
CA LEU A 30 12.88 7.36 -12.33
C LEU A 30 13.43 5.94 -12.32
N PHE A 31 13.17 5.17 -11.27
CA PHE A 31 13.61 3.79 -11.18
C PHE A 31 12.91 2.87 -12.18
N ASN A 32 11.60 3.04 -12.40
CA ASN A 32 10.87 2.29 -13.43
C ASN A 32 11.42 2.56 -14.83
N ILE A 33 11.81 3.81 -15.13
CA ILE A 33 12.48 4.17 -16.40
C ILE A 33 13.81 3.43 -16.53
N VAL A 34 14.63 3.43 -15.47
CA VAL A 34 15.93 2.73 -15.47
C VAL A 34 15.77 1.22 -15.62
N LEU A 35 14.80 0.61 -14.92
CA LEU A 35 14.53 -0.83 -15.05
C LEU A 35 14.08 -1.19 -16.46
N THR A 36 13.14 -0.42 -17.03
CA THR A 36 12.61 -0.64 -18.39
C THR A 36 13.71 -0.46 -19.45
N ALA A 37 14.49 0.63 -19.36
CA ALA A 37 15.61 0.87 -20.26
C ALA A 37 16.69 -0.21 -20.12
N GLY A 38 17.01 -0.62 -18.90
CA GLY A 38 17.95 -1.72 -18.65
C GLY A 38 17.49 -3.04 -19.27
N ALA A 39 16.20 -3.38 -19.18
CA ALA A 39 15.64 -4.58 -19.81
C ALA A 39 15.80 -4.54 -21.34
N LEU A 40 15.55 -3.39 -21.96
CA LEU A 40 15.77 -3.17 -23.40
C LEU A 40 17.25 -3.23 -23.79
N LEU A 41 18.14 -2.68 -22.97
CA LEU A 41 19.58 -2.72 -23.21
C LEU A 41 20.15 -4.14 -23.13
N MET A 42 19.59 -4.99 -22.25
CA MET A 42 19.97 -6.39 -22.13
C MET A 42 19.37 -7.23 -23.27
N ASN A 43 18.11 -6.96 -23.65
CA ASN A 43 17.39 -7.70 -24.68
C ASN A 43 16.61 -6.76 -25.64
N PRO A 44 17.24 -6.21 -26.69
CA PRO A 44 16.58 -5.26 -27.60
C PRO A 44 15.36 -5.81 -28.35
N GLY A 45 15.28 -7.15 -28.52
CA GLY A 45 14.16 -7.82 -29.18
C GLY A 45 12.82 -7.69 -28.45
N LEU A 46 12.82 -7.24 -27.19
CA LEU A 46 11.61 -7.05 -26.38
C LEU A 46 10.65 -5.99 -26.95
N VAL A 47 11.17 -4.98 -27.65
CA VAL A 47 10.36 -3.95 -28.32
C VAL A 47 9.36 -4.54 -29.32
N LYS A 48 9.66 -5.71 -29.90
CA LYS A 48 8.76 -6.38 -30.86
C LYS A 48 7.64 -7.18 -30.20
N LYS A 49 7.64 -7.32 -28.87
CA LYS A 49 6.70 -8.18 -28.14
C LYS A 49 5.56 -7.33 -27.57
N ARG A 50 4.34 -7.51 -28.10
CA ARG A 50 3.14 -6.76 -27.68
C ARG A 50 2.90 -6.81 -26.16
N ASN A 51 2.95 -7.99 -25.57
CA ASN A 51 2.70 -8.17 -24.13
C ASN A 51 3.75 -7.46 -23.27
N TRP A 52 5.01 -7.42 -23.73
CA TRP A 52 6.06 -6.66 -23.06
C TRP A 52 5.81 -5.16 -23.17
N LEU A 53 5.42 -4.65 -24.35
CA LEU A 53 5.08 -3.23 -24.52
C LEU A 53 3.93 -2.81 -23.60
N LEU A 54 2.88 -3.65 -23.47
CA LEU A 54 1.76 -3.39 -22.56
C LEU A 54 2.20 -3.38 -21.09
N ALA A 55 3.05 -4.33 -20.68
CA ALA A 55 3.58 -4.37 -19.33
C ALA A 55 4.51 -3.17 -19.02
N ALA A 56 5.35 -2.77 -19.99
CA ALA A 56 6.21 -1.59 -19.86
C ALA A 56 5.39 -0.30 -19.75
N ALA A 57 4.36 -0.15 -20.60
CA ALA A 57 3.45 0.97 -20.54
C ALA A 57 2.69 1.02 -19.20
N GLY A 58 2.17 -0.12 -18.72
CA GLY A 58 1.50 -0.19 -17.42
C GLY A 58 2.42 0.09 -16.24
N SER A 59 3.67 -0.38 -16.28
CA SER A 59 4.69 -0.08 -15.25
C SER A 59 5.03 1.41 -15.21
N LEU A 60 5.25 2.04 -16.37
CA LEU A 60 5.53 3.47 -16.44
C LEU A 60 4.32 4.32 -16.06
N PHE A 61 3.11 3.91 -16.48
CA PHE A 61 1.86 4.60 -16.13
C PHE A 61 1.63 4.58 -14.61
N THR A 62 1.70 3.39 -13.99
CA THR A 62 1.53 3.27 -12.53
C THR A 62 2.63 3.98 -11.74
N ALA A 63 3.86 4.01 -12.24
CA ALA A 63 4.94 4.80 -11.66
C ALA A 63 4.66 6.31 -11.79
N GLY A 64 4.07 6.73 -12.92
CA GLY A 64 3.52 8.07 -13.10
C GLY A 64 2.45 8.38 -12.06
N CYS A 65 1.50 7.47 -11.81
CA CYS A 65 0.51 7.63 -10.75
C CYS A 65 1.14 7.78 -9.36
N VAL A 66 2.23 7.08 -9.05
CA VAL A 66 2.97 7.29 -7.79
C VAL A 66 3.55 8.69 -7.72
N PHE A 67 4.13 9.20 -8.81
CA PHE A 67 4.64 10.56 -8.87
C PHE A 67 3.52 11.62 -8.77
N PHE A 68 2.42 11.46 -9.51
CA PHE A 68 1.32 12.43 -9.49
C PHE A 68 0.51 12.37 -8.20
N TYR A 69 0.09 11.19 -7.76
CA TYR A 69 -0.84 11.00 -6.63
C TYR A 69 -0.20 10.45 -5.36
N GLY A 70 0.90 9.69 -5.41
CA GLY A 70 1.62 9.26 -4.21
C GLY A 70 0.79 8.54 -3.13
N ASN A 71 -0.31 7.88 -3.52
CA ASN A 71 -1.21 7.14 -2.62
C ASN A 71 -0.80 5.66 -2.54
N THR A 72 -1.25 4.95 -1.50
CA THR A 72 -0.89 3.54 -1.27
C THR A 72 -1.28 2.64 -2.45
N LEU A 73 -2.44 2.89 -3.05
CA LEU A 73 -2.93 2.13 -4.19
C LEU A 73 -1.99 2.22 -5.42
N SER A 74 -1.46 3.41 -5.71
CA SER A 74 -0.51 3.62 -6.80
C SER A 74 0.80 2.86 -6.59
N VAL A 75 1.28 2.78 -5.35
CA VAL A 75 2.47 2.02 -4.99
C VAL A 75 2.24 0.52 -5.18
N ILE A 76 1.10 -0.01 -4.70
CA ILE A 76 0.73 -1.42 -4.89
C ILE A 76 0.61 -1.76 -6.37
N ALA A 77 -0.10 -0.93 -7.15
CA ALA A 77 -0.27 -1.13 -8.58
C ALA A 77 1.07 -1.08 -9.34
N ASN A 78 2.01 -0.22 -8.93
CA ASN A 78 3.35 -0.19 -9.51
C ASN A 78 4.18 -1.43 -9.17
N ILE A 79 4.13 -1.91 -7.94
CA ILE A 79 4.80 -3.16 -7.54
C ILE A 79 4.31 -4.32 -8.42
N VAL A 80 2.99 -4.49 -8.55
CA VAL A 80 2.39 -5.52 -9.42
C VAL A 80 2.81 -5.33 -10.87
N SER A 81 2.88 -4.08 -11.35
CA SER A 81 3.33 -3.78 -12.72
C SER A 81 4.81 -4.08 -12.96
N LEU A 82 5.68 -3.91 -11.96
CA LEU A 82 7.09 -4.30 -12.04
C LEU A 82 7.25 -5.83 -12.11
N PHE A 83 6.47 -6.58 -11.33
CA PHE A 83 6.42 -8.03 -11.46
C PHE A 83 5.93 -8.46 -12.85
N MET A 84 4.91 -7.77 -13.37
CA MET A 84 4.39 -8.02 -14.72
C MET A 84 5.43 -7.70 -15.81
N LEU A 85 6.16 -6.58 -15.69
CA LEU A 85 7.23 -6.22 -16.61
C LEU A 85 8.39 -7.22 -16.56
N SER A 86 8.79 -7.66 -15.37
CA SER A 86 9.80 -8.72 -15.19
C SER A 86 9.34 -10.02 -15.85
N ALA A 87 8.08 -10.44 -15.63
CA ALA A 87 7.49 -11.63 -16.22
C ALA A 87 7.55 -11.61 -17.76
N MET A 88 7.04 -10.53 -18.36
CA MET A 88 6.96 -10.41 -19.81
C MET A 88 8.34 -10.20 -20.44
N SER A 89 9.36 -9.79 -19.66
CA SER A 89 10.74 -9.68 -20.15
C SER A 89 11.38 -11.05 -20.38
N MET A 90 10.90 -12.09 -19.69
CA MET A 90 11.41 -13.46 -19.82
C MET A 90 10.46 -14.36 -20.61
N TYR A 91 9.17 -14.36 -20.28
CA TYR A 91 8.15 -15.18 -20.90
C TYR A 91 7.03 -14.31 -21.50
N PRO A 92 7.25 -13.63 -22.65
CA PRO A 92 6.25 -12.74 -23.23
C PRO A 92 4.92 -13.41 -23.62
N GLN A 93 4.87 -14.74 -23.66
CA GLN A 93 3.72 -15.53 -24.15
C GLN A 93 2.86 -16.13 -23.02
N THR A 94 3.28 -16.03 -21.75
CA THR A 94 2.52 -16.56 -20.62
C THR A 94 1.31 -15.68 -20.31
N SER A 95 0.31 -16.21 -19.61
CA SER A 95 -0.74 -15.36 -19.04
C SER A 95 -0.17 -14.43 -17.97
N VAL A 96 -0.92 -13.37 -17.69
CA VAL A 96 -0.62 -12.42 -16.61
C VAL A 96 -0.45 -13.15 -15.26
N ILE A 97 -1.35 -14.08 -14.95
CA ILE A 97 -1.38 -14.78 -13.66
C ILE A 97 -0.13 -15.64 -13.48
N ILE A 98 0.17 -16.50 -14.46
CA ILE A 98 1.34 -17.38 -14.41
C ILE A 98 2.63 -16.56 -14.47
N GLY A 99 2.68 -15.53 -15.31
CA GLY A 99 3.84 -14.65 -15.41
C GLY A 99 4.20 -13.95 -14.09
N ILE A 100 3.20 -13.36 -13.42
CA ILE A 100 3.39 -12.71 -12.11
C ILE A 100 3.83 -13.74 -11.06
N PHE A 101 3.18 -14.90 -11.03
CA PHE A 101 3.55 -15.98 -10.10
C PHE A 101 5.01 -16.42 -10.29
N LEU A 102 5.44 -16.68 -11.53
CA LEU A 102 6.83 -17.05 -11.83
C LEU A 102 7.82 -15.96 -11.41
N SER A 103 7.47 -14.69 -11.64
CA SER A 103 8.31 -13.57 -11.24
C SER A 103 8.42 -13.41 -9.72
N PHE A 104 7.33 -13.67 -9.00
CA PHE A 104 7.33 -13.71 -7.55
C PHE A 104 8.23 -14.83 -7.02
N CYS A 105 8.09 -16.06 -7.54
CA CYS A 105 8.97 -17.18 -7.20
C CYS A 105 10.44 -16.85 -7.49
N SER A 106 10.71 -16.19 -8.62
CA SER A 106 12.07 -15.78 -8.96
C SER A 106 12.64 -14.73 -8.01
N GLN A 107 11.83 -13.79 -7.52
CA GLN A 107 12.31 -12.82 -6.53
C GLN A 107 12.68 -13.51 -5.23
N GLY A 108 11.86 -14.47 -4.78
CA GLY A 108 12.17 -15.31 -3.63
C GLY A 108 13.44 -16.15 -3.81
N ALA A 109 13.69 -16.68 -5.01
CA ALA A 109 14.86 -17.52 -5.29
C ALA A 109 16.11 -16.74 -5.75
N SER A 110 16.03 -15.41 -5.85
CA SER A 110 17.07 -14.55 -6.41
C SER A 110 18.44 -14.75 -5.74
N TYR A 111 18.47 -14.85 -4.41
CA TYR A 111 19.70 -15.07 -3.65
C TYR A 111 20.36 -16.42 -3.96
N VAL A 112 19.57 -17.48 -4.12
CA VAL A 112 20.05 -18.82 -4.48
C VAL A 112 20.66 -18.80 -5.87
N PHE A 113 19.93 -18.24 -6.85
CA PHE A 113 20.39 -18.20 -8.23
C PHE A 113 21.61 -17.29 -8.43
N MET A 114 21.72 -16.21 -7.66
CA MET A 114 22.91 -15.36 -7.69
C MET A 114 24.16 -16.12 -7.23
N ILE A 115 24.03 -17.00 -6.22
CA ILE A 115 25.13 -17.86 -5.75
C ILE A 115 25.45 -18.94 -6.80
N ILE A 116 24.44 -19.65 -7.31
CA ILE A 116 24.62 -20.69 -8.32
C ILE A 116 25.34 -20.12 -9.54
N ASP A 117 24.90 -18.98 -10.07
CA ASP A 117 25.53 -18.32 -11.22
C ASP A 117 26.96 -17.91 -10.94
N SER A 118 27.25 -17.46 -9.72
CA SER A 118 28.59 -17.09 -9.31
C SER A 118 29.54 -18.31 -9.31
N ILE A 119 29.05 -19.46 -8.85
CA ILE A 119 29.79 -20.73 -8.87
C ILE A 119 29.96 -21.24 -10.29
N GLU A 120 28.91 -21.22 -11.10
CA GLU A 120 28.96 -21.73 -12.47
C GLU A 120 29.84 -20.87 -13.37
N ARG A 121 29.78 -19.53 -13.24
CA ARG A 121 30.73 -18.64 -13.92
C ARG A 121 32.17 -18.99 -13.54
N ARG A 122 32.47 -19.26 -12.26
CA ARG A 122 33.82 -19.69 -11.82
C ARG A 122 34.22 -21.00 -12.50
N ARG A 123 33.35 -22.02 -12.50
CA ARG A 123 33.62 -23.30 -13.18
C ARG A 123 33.93 -23.11 -14.67
N ARG A 124 33.13 -22.31 -15.38
CA ARG A 124 33.34 -22.00 -16.81
C ARG A 124 34.66 -21.24 -17.05
N THR A 125 35.03 -20.31 -16.17
CA THR A 125 36.30 -19.56 -16.30
C THR A 125 37.52 -20.47 -16.09
N VAL A 126 37.42 -21.41 -15.14
CA VAL A 126 38.47 -22.42 -14.90
C VAL A 126 38.56 -23.39 -16.08
N ALA A 127 37.43 -23.82 -16.63
CA ALA A 127 37.39 -24.70 -17.79
C ALA A 127 37.91 -24.04 -19.08
N SER A 128 37.76 -22.72 -19.24
CA SER A 128 38.24 -21.99 -20.42
C SER A 128 39.71 -21.59 -20.38
N GLY A 129 40.47 -22.01 -19.35
CA GLY A 129 41.89 -21.68 -19.21
C GLY A 129 42.20 -20.19 -18.98
N GLU A 130 41.18 -19.35 -18.75
CA GLU A 130 41.36 -17.92 -18.44
C GLU A 130 41.83 -17.77 -16.98
N THR A 131 43.14 -17.89 -16.77
CA THR A 131 43.75 -17.91 -15.42
C THR A 131 43.78 -16.54 -14.73
N ARG A 132 43.49 -15.43 -15.43
CA ARG A 132 43.60 -14.08 -14.85
C ARG A 132 42.26 -13.35 -14.80
N PRO A 133 41.76 -12.97 -13.60
CA PRO A 133 40.58 -12.13 -13.50
C PRO A 133 40.85 -10.78 -14.17
N SER A 134 39.93 -10.34 -15.04
CA SER A 134 39.99 -9.02 -15.70
C SER A 134 40.25 -7.89 -14.69
N ARG A 135 40.98 -6.83 -15.10
CA ARG A 135 41.31 -5.68 -14.22
C ARG A 135 40.10 -5.14 -13.46
N GLY A 136 38.94 -5.01 -14.13
CA GLY A 136 37.69 -4.56 -13.50
C GLY A 136 37.14 -5.52 -12.44
N ARG A 137 37.29 -6.85 -12.62
CA ARG A 137 36.87 -7.84 -11.62
C ARG A 137 37.77 -7.82 -10.39
N ARG A 138 39.08 -7.61 -10.55
CA ARG A 138 40.01 -7.43 -9.42
C ARG A 138 39.68 -6.17 -8.63
N PHE A 139 39.50 -5.05 -9.32
CA PHE A 139 39.07 -3.80 -8.70
C PHE A 139 37.78 -3.99 -7.89
N LEU A 140 36.76 -4.62 -8.47
CA LEU A 140 35.48 -4.84 -7.79
C LEU A 140 35.59 -5.80 -6.59
N LEU A 141 36.40 -6.86 -6.69
CA LEU A 141 36.69 -7.75 -5.55
C LEU A 141 37.46 -7.03 -4.45
N SER A 142 38.44 -6.20 -4.80
CA SER A 142 39.17 -5.36 -3.83
C SER A 142 38.23 -4.39 -3.12
N VAL A 143 37.29 -3.78 -3.84
CA VAL A 143 36.25 -2.92 -3.24
C VAL A 143 35.37 -3.70 -2.26
N ILE A 144 34.90 -4.91 -2.64
CA ILE A 144 34.09 -5.75 -1.74
C ILE A 144 34.85 -6.12 -0.47
N VAL A 145 36.10 -6.57 -0.59
CA VAL A 145 36.94 -6.93 0.56
C VAL A 145 37.17 -5.72 1.46
N LEU A 146 37.47 -4.55 0.89
CA LEU A 146 37.60 -3.31 1.64
C LEU A 146 36.31 -2.96 2.39
N LEU A 147 35.15 -3.16 1.77
CA LEU A 147 33.84 -2.91 2.36
C LEU A 147 33.57 -3.85 3.55
N VAL A 148 33.93 -5.13 3.44
CA VAL A 148 33.85 -6.08 4.56
C VAL A 148 34.77 -5.66 5.72
N VAL A 149 36.01 -5.26 5.43
CA VAL A 149 36.95 -4.75 6.45
C VAL A 149 36.38 -3.51 7.15
N VAL A 150 35.77 -2.59 6.40
CA VAL A 150 35.09 -1.41 6.96
C VAL A 150 33.93 -1.81 7.87
N ILE A 151 33.12 -2.80 7.49
CA ILE A 151 32.04 -3.31 8.35
C ILE A 151 32.59 -3.84 9.68
N PHE A 152 33.64 -4.68 9.63
CA PHE A 152 34.28 -5.19 10.85
C PHE A 152 34.91 -4.07 11.69
N PHE A 153 35.54 -3.08 11.04
CA PHE A 153 36.06 -1.89 11.73
C PHE A 153 34.95 -1.14 12.47
N LEU A 154 33.79 -0.90 11.84
CA LEU A 154 32.64 -0.24 12.46
C LEU A 154 32.06 -1.09 13.61
N MET A 155 31.98 -2.41 13.46
CA MET A 155 31.56 -3.31 14.52
C MET A 155 32.51 -3.22 15.72
N TYR A 156 33.82 -3.35 15.52
CA TYR A 156 34.82 -3.23 16.59
C TYR A 156 34.79 -1.86 17.26
N ARG A 157 34.60 -0.79 16.48
CA ARG A 157 34.41 0.57 17.01
C ARG A 157 33.16 0.70 17.86
N SER A 158 32.06 0.05 17.49
CA SER A 158 30.83 0.06 18.28
C SER A 158 30.90 -0.79 19.56
N SER A 159 31.75 -1.82 19.57
CA SER A 159 31.83 -2.80 20.67
C SER A 159 32.99 -2.54 21.65
N ASN A 160 33.92 -1.62 21.35
CA ASN A 160 35.09 -1.37 22.19
C ASN A 160 35.35 0.14 22.37
N VAL A 161 35.20 0.62 23.61
CA VAL A 161 35.34 2.04 23.98
C VAL A 161 36.75 2.58 23.71
N LEU A 162 37.81 1.81 23.99
CA LEU A 162 39.18 2.24 23.73
C LEU A 162 39.47 2.34 22.23
N PHE A 163 38.96 1.38 21.45
CA PHE A 163 39.09 1.42 19.99
C PHE A 163 38.28 2.57 19.38
N TYR A 164 37.11 2.88 19.94
CA TYR A 164 36.34 4.07 19.58
C TYR A 164 37.13 5.36 19.81
N GLU A 165 37.71 5.55 21.01
CA GLU A 165 38.50 6.75 21.32
C GLU A 165 39.72 6.89 20.40
N PHE A 166 40.42 5.79 20.10
CA PHE A 166 41.58 5.80 19.20
C PHE A 166 41.19 6.14 17.74
N THR A 167 40.00 5.73 17.31
CA THR A 167 39.54 5.90 15.93
C THR A 167 38.52 7.03 15.76
N LYS A 168 38.26 7.83 16.80
CA LYS A 168 37.19 8.83 16.80
C LYS A 168 37.32 9.87 15.69
N ASN A 169 38.56 10.19 15.32
CA ASN A 169 38.90 11.16 14.27
C ASN A 169 38.68 10.62 12.85
N ILE A 170 38.50 9.30 12.67
CA ILE A 170 38.17 8.69 11.38
C ILE A 170 36.67 8.80 11.18
N ASN A 171 36.23 9.69 10.31
CA ASN A 171 34.80 9.83 9.98
C ASN A 171 34.39 8.82 8.89
N LEU A 172 33.61 7.82 9.29
CA LEU A 172 32.98 6.84 8.39
C LEU A 172 31.45 6.92 8.43
N ASP A 173 30.88 8.01 8.95
CA ASP A 173 29.43 8.16 9.10
C ASP A 173 28.69 8.16 7.75
N PHE A 174 29.43 8.34 6.65
CA PHE A 174 28.91 8.17 5.29
C PHE A 174 28.53 6.72 4.95
N ILE A 175 29.08 5.70 5.64
CA ILE A 175 28.77 4.28 5.44
C ILE A 175 27.84 3.81 6.55
N SER A 176 26.54 3.86 6.29
CA SER A 176 25.55 3.29 7.21
C SER A 176 25.43 1.78 6.98
N ILE A 177 25.45 0.98 8.06
CA ILE A 177 25.09 -0.45 8.02
C ILE A 177 23.68 -0.62 7.43
N GLY A 178 22.76 0.26 7.81
CA GLY A 178 21.42 0.30 7.24
C GLY A 178 21.42 0.59 5.73
N TRP A 179 22.31 1.45 5.25
CA TRP A 179 22.47 1.72 3.81
C TRP A 179 23.06 0.52 3.06
N CYS A 180 24.04 -0.17 3.65
CA CYS A 180 24.63 -1.38 3.06
C CYS A 180 23.59 -2.51 2.96
N ALA A 181 22.86 -2.79 4.04
CA ALA A 181 21.78 -3.78 4.06
C ALA A 181 20.68 -3.44 3.05
N PHE A 182 20.26 -2.16 3.01
CA PHE A 182 19.27 -1.67 2.05
C PHE A 182 19.74 -1.85 0.60
N THR A 183 21.01 -1.53 0.30
CA THR A 183 21.59 -1.68 -1.03
C THR A 183 21.70 -3.16 -1.43
N LEU A 184 22.01 -4.07 -0.49
CA LEU A 184 22.03 -5.50 -0.73
C LEU A 184 20.64 -6.04 -1.08
N LEU A 185 19.59 -5.63 -0.35
CA LEU A 185 18.22 -5.99 -0.68
C LEU A 185 17.82 -5.48 -2.07
N GLY A 186 18.21 -4.24 -2.40
CA GLY A 186 18.08 -3.68 -3.74
C GLY A 186 18.77 -4.50 -4.81
N ALA A 187 19.99 -4.98 -4.53
CA ALA A 187 20.73 -5.84 -5.45
C ALA A 187 20.02 -7.17 -5.71
N LEU A 188 19.46 -7.80 -4.68
CA LEU A 188 18.66 -9.02 -4.84
C LEU A 188 17.39 -8.77 -5.67
N PHE A 189 16.68 -7.67 -5.40
CA PHE A 189 15.50 -7.29 -6.17
C PHE A 189 15.81 -7.02 -7.65
N VAL A 190 16.84 -6.22 -7.94
CA VAL A 190 17.28 -5.90 -9.31
C VAL A 190 17.77 -7.17 -10.01
N TYR A 191 18.42 -8.08 -9.27
CA TYR A 191 18.88 -9.37 -9.81
C TYR A 191 17.70 -10.24 -10.21
N GLY A 192 16.73 -10.46 -9.32
CA GLY A 192 15.54 -11.24 -9.65
C GLY A 192 14.66 -10.58 -10.70
N PHE A 193 14.72 -9.25 -10.86
CA PHE A 193 14.05 -8.53 -11.95
C PHE A 193 14.66 -8.85 -13.32
N TYR A 194 15.98 -8.67 -13.50
CA TYR A 194 16.66 -8.86 -14.79
C TYR A 194 16.99 -10.30 -15.13
N TYR A 195 17.37 -11.08 -14.11
CA TYR A 195 17.74 -12.49 -14.22
C TYR A 195 16.64 -13.37 -13.64
N ASN A 196 15.40 -13.04 -13.96
CA ASN A 196 14.24 -13.82 -13.55
C ASN A 196 14.44 -15.28 -13.97
N ARG A 197 14.14 -16.22 -13.06
CA ARG A 197 14.19 -17.66 -13.29
C ARG A 197 12.99 -18.33 -12.63
N GLY A 198 12.17 -18.95 -13.47
CA GLY A 198 11.10 -19.85 -13.05
C GLY A 198 11.28 -21.24 -13.67
N PRO A 199 10.55 -22.26 -13.19
CA PRO A 199 10.49 -23.56 -13.83
C PRO A 199 9.94 -23.41 -15.25
N ALA A 200 10.83 -23.45 -16.25
CA ALA A 200 10.50 -23.27 -17.66
C ALA A 200 9.37 -24.21 -18.14
N LEU A 201 9.29 -25.40 -17.53
CA LEU A 201 8.27 -26.41 -17.79
C LEU A 201 6.84 -25.84 -17.66
N VAL A 202 6.58 -24.98 -16.68
CA VAL A 202 5.24 -24.38 -16.48
C VAL A 202 4.91 -23.37 -17.58
N ALA A 203 5.88 -22.53 -17.94
CA ALA A 203 5.70 -21.53 -19.00
C ALA A 203 5.57 -22.19 -20.39
N GLU A 204 6.38 -23.23 -20.65
CA GLU A 204 6.33 -24.03 -21.87
C GLU A 204 4.99 -24.76 -22.00
N TRP A 205 4.56 -25.44 -20.93
CA TRP A 205 3.26 -26.10 -20.86
C TRP A 205 2.12 -25.12 -21.14
N GLU A 206 2.09 -23.95 -20.50
CA GLU A 206 1.05 -22.96 -20.74
C GLU A 206 1.08 -22.41 -22.19
N SER A 207 2.28 -22.15 -22.72
CA SER A 207 2.44 -21.64 -24.09
C SER A 207 1.92 -22.64 -25.13
N SER A 208 1.98 -23.94 -24.83
CA SER A 208 1.51 -25.03 -25.69
C SER A 208 -0.03 -25.09 -25.82
N LEU A 209 -0.77 -24.53 -24.86
CA LEU A 209 -2.24 -24.68 -24.79
C LEU A 209 -3.03 -23.99 -25.91
N GLY A 210 -2.39 -23.20 -26.78
CA GLY A 210 -3.00 -22.54 -27.94
C GLY A 210 -4.21 -21.64 -27.60
N GLU A 211 -4.74 -20.92 -28.60
CA GLU A 211 -5.95 -20.09 -28.42
C GLU A 211 -7.22 -20.69 -29.03
N LYS A 212 -7.05 -21.53 -30.06
CA LYS A 212 -8.16 -22.21 -30.75
C LYS A 212 -8.15 -23.67 -30.34
N LEU A 213 -9.33 -24.21 -30.04
CA LEU A 213 -9.46 -25.64 -29.80
C LEU A 213 -9.14 -26.40 -31.10
N GLN A 214 -8.36 -27.47 -30.97
CA GLN A 214 -8.14 -28.42 -32.06
C GLN A 214 -9.12 -29.58 -31.93
N PRO A 215 -9.53 -30.20 -33.06
CA PRO A 215 -10.33 -31.41 -32.99
C PRO A 215 -9.53 -32.50 -32.24
N PRO A 216 -10.18 -33.23 -31.34
CA PRO A 216 -9.51 -34.23 -30.53
C PRO A 216 -8.97 -35.38 -31.38
N VAL A 217 -7.80 -35.90 -31.02
CA VAL A 217 -7.30 -37.17 -31.56
C VAL A 217 -8.12 -38.32 -30.93
N PRO A 218 -8.56 -39.32 -31.72
CA PRO A 218 -9.27 -40.48 -31.19
C PRO A 218 -8.32 -41.33 -30.34
N GLU A 219 -8.58 -41.39 -29.03
CA GLU A 219 -7.90 -42.28 -28.09
C GLU A 219 -8.78 -43.47 -27.74
N LYS A 220 -8.17 -44.59 -27.35
CA LYS A 220 -8.90 -45.77 -26.89
C LYS A 220 -9.63 -45.45 -25.58
N PRO A 221 -10.95 -45.68 -25.48
CA PRO A 221 -11.72 -45.30 -24.30
C PRO A 221 -11.34 -46.17 -23.10
N GLY A 222 -10.99 -45.53 -21.99
CA GLY A 222 -10.87 -46.16 -20.68
C GLY A 222 -12.24 -46.51 -20.06
N PHE A 223 -12.23 -47.12 -18.88
CA PHE A 223 -13.46 -47.47 -18.15
C PHE A 223 -14.35 -46.23 -17.87
N PHE A 224 -13.75 -45.13 -17.41
CA PHE A 224 -14.45 -43.87 -17.16
C PHE A 224 -14.94 -43.18 -18.45
N ASP A 225 -14.26 -43.37 -19.59
CA ASP A 225 -14.69 -42.81 -20.88
C ASP A 225 -15.96 -43.49 -21.44
N LYS A 226 -16.23 -44.74 -21.03
CA LYS A 226 -17.49 -45.42 -21.36
C LYS A 226 -18.65 -44.86 -20.54
N LEU A 227 -18.43 -44.59 -19.24
CA LEU A 227 -19.43 -43.95 -18.38
C LEU A 227 -19.72 -42.52 -18.86
N MET A 228 -18.66 -41.74 -19.11
CA MET A 228 -18.69 -40.38 -19.65
C MET A 228 -18.59 -40.37 -21.17
N SER A 229 -19.40 -41.20 -21.83
CA SER A 229 -19.52 -41.15 -23.28
C SER A 229 -19.97 -39.75 -23.72
N LEU A 230 -19.59 -39.30 -24.92
CA LEU A 230 -19.96 -37.96 -25.43
C LEU A 230 -21.48 -37.69 -25.36
N ALA A 231 -22.29 -38.75 -25.55
CA ALA A 231 -23.74 -38.67 -25.42
C ALA A 231 -24.19 -38.45 -23.97
N ASN A 232 -23.58 -39.16 -23.01
CA ASN A 232 -23.86 -39.03 -21.58
C ASN A 232 -23.36 -37.69 -21.03
N GLU A 233 -22.19 -37.23 -21.46
CA GLU A 233 -21.67 -35.89 -21.13
C GLU A 233 -22.64 -34.81 -21.61
N ARG A 234 -23.09 -34.89 -22.87
CA ARG A 234 -24.08 -33.95 -23.42
C ARG A 234 -25.41 -34.00 -22.65
N TYR A 235 -25.92 -35.19 -22.35
CA TYR A 235 -27.15 -35.35 -21.58
C TYR A 235 -27.03 -34.74 -20.19
N SER A 236 -25.97 -35.07 -19.45
CA SER A 236 -25.72 -34.51 -18.11
C SER A 236 -25.58 -32.99 -18.14
N GLY A 237 -24.90 -32.43 -19.14
CA GLY A 237 -24.73 -30.99 -19.30
C GLY A 237 -26.03 -30.28 -19.61
N ILE A 238 -26.89 -30.87 -20.46
CA ILE A 238 -28.23 -30.34 -20.74
C ILE A 238 -29.08 -30.37 -19.46
N LEU A 239 -29.15 -31.52 -18.79
CA LEU A 239 -29.93 -31.68 -17.56
C LEU A 239 -29.49 -30.68 -16.49
N LEU A 240 -28.18 -30.58 -16.24
CA LEU A 240 -27.60 -29.66 -15.28
C LEU A 240 -27.95 -28.20 -15.62
N LEU A 241 -27.74 -27.78 -16.87
CA LEU A 241 -28.04 -26.40 -17.27
C LEU A 241 -29.54 -26.11 -17.26
N VAL A 242 -30.41 -27.07 -17.56
CA VAL A 242 -31.87 -26.88 -17.39
C VAL A 242 -32.19 -26.63 -15.92
N LEU A 243 -31.73 -27.50 -15.01
CA LEU A 243 -32.00 -27.37 -13.58
C LEU A 243 -31.43 -26.06 -13.01
N LEU A 244 -30.22 -25.69 -13.40
CA LEU A 244 -29.58 -24.45 -12.97
C LEU A 244 -30.29 -23.21 -13.54
N ASN A 245 -30.72 -23.22 -14.81
CA ASN A 245 -31.51 -22.11 -15.37
C ASN A 245 -32.86 -21.95 -14.66
N LEU A 246 -33.52 -23.05 -14.27
CA LEU A 246 -34.78 -23.00 -13.52
C LEU A 246 -34.59 -22.45 -12.11
N LEU A 247 -33.56 -22.93 -11.41
CA LEU A 247 -33.21 -22.43 -10.08
C LEU A 247 -32.86 -20.93 -10.13
N LEU A 248 -32.04 -20.53 -11.10
CA LEU A 248 -31.62 -19.15 -11.26
C LEU A 248 -32.78 -18.23 -11.66
N LEU A 249 -33.72 -18.73 -12.46
CA LEU A 249 -34.93 -18.01 -12.82
C LEU A 249 -35.80 -17.77 -11.59
N PHE A 250 -35.92 -18.76 -10.71
CA PHE A 250 -36.61 -18.60 -9.43
C PHE A 250 -35.93 -17.55 -8.55
N VAL A 251 -34.60 -17.61 -8.40
CA VAL A 251 -33.83 -16.61 -7.63
C VAL A 251 -34.00 -15.20 -8.21
N ASN A 252 -33.89 -15.05 -9.53
CA ASN A 252 -34.11 -13.77 -10.21
C ASN A 252 -35.56 -13.27 -10.03
N GLY A 253 -36.54 -14.17 -10.00
CA GLY A 253 -37.93 -13.84 -9.70
C GLY A 253 -38.12 -13.30 -8.28
N VAL A 254 -37.48 -13.92 -7.29
CA VAL A 254 -37.46 -13.42 -5.90
C VAL A 254 -36.78 -12.06 -5.81
N ASP A 255 -35.65 -11.87 -6.50
CA ASP A 255 -34.95 -10.59 -6.56
C ASP A 255 -35.83 -9.48 -7.15
N ILE A 256 -36.54 -9.75 -8.26
CA ILE A 256 -37.46 -8.79 -8.89
C ILE A 256 -38.61 -8.46 -7.95
N ALA A 257 -39.23 -9.47 -7.31
CA ALA A 257 -40.33 -9.26 -6.37
C ALA A 257 -39.90 -8.40 -5.18
N PHE A 258 -38.69 -8.64 -4.64
CA PHE A 258 -38.11 -7.83 -3.58
C PHE A 258 -37.84 -6.38 -4.01
N MET A 259 -37.37 -6.16 -5.24
CA MET A 259 -37.13 -4.82 -5.78
C MET A 259 -38.44 -4.06 -6.11
N ALA A 260 -39.53 -4.79 -6.39
CA ALA A 260 -40.82 -4.22 -6.78
C ALA A 260 -41.80 -3.99 -5.61
N GLY A 261 -41.62 -4.66 -4.46
CA GLY A 261 -42.47 -4.51 -3.27
C GLY A 261 -41.90 -3.55 -2.20
N ASP A 262 -42.74 -3.18 -1.22
CA ASP A 262 -42.27 -2.47 -0.02
C ASP A 262 -41.34 -3.40 0.78
N GLN A 263 -40.08 -2.98 0.94
CA GLN A 263 -38.91 -3.74 1.42
C GLN A 263 -39.01 -4.23 2.89
N HIS A 264 -40.07 -4.93 3.26
CA HIS A 264 -40.21 -5.52 4.58
C HIS A 264 -39.36 -6.79 4.64
N LEU A 265 -38.22 -6.70 5.32
CA LEU A 265 -37.42 -7.86 5.66
C LEU A 265 -38.22 -8.81 6.58
N PRO A 266 -38.00 -10.13 6.49
CA PRO A 266 -38.58 -11.08 7.45
C PRO A 266 -38.21 -10.71 8.89
N GLU A 267 -39.12 -10.96 9.84
CA GLU A 267 -38.87 -10.69 11.26
C GLU A 267 -37.55 -11.32 11.73
N GLY A 268 -36.65 -10.50 12.28
CA GLY A 268 -35.34 -10.92 12.79
C GLY A 268 -34.17 -10.84 11.81
N VAL A 269 -34.37 -10.46 10.54
CA VAL A 269 -33.26 -10.26 9.58
C VAL A 269 -32.88 -8.78 9.55
N THR A 270 -31.64 -8.46 9.94
CA THR A 270 -31.15 -7.09 9.79
C THR A 270 -30.81 -6.78 8.32
N PHE A 271 -31.00 -5.53 7.90
CA PHE A 271 -30.64 -5.07 6.54
C PHE A 271 -29.15 -5.30 6.26
N THR A 272 -28.32 -5.16 7.29
CA THR A 272 -26.88 -5.44 7.27
C THR A 272 -26.57 -6.93 7.04
N GLU A 273 -27.26 -7.86 7.70
CA GLU A 273 -27.07 -9.30 7.49
C GLU A 273 -27.53 -9.77 6.12
N TYR A 274 -28.70 -9.28 5.66
CA TYR A 274 -29.23 -9.57 4.33
C TYR A 274 -28.22 -9.22 3.23
N LEU A 275 -27.55 -8.07 3.38
CA LEU A 275 -26.59 -7.59 2.40
C LEU A 275 -25.21 -8.24 2.50
N HIS A 276 -24.70 -8.53 3.71
CA HIS A 276 -23.37 -9.13 3.88
C HIS A 276 -23.31 -10.61 3.47
N GLN A 277 -24.36 -11.40 3.71
CA GLN A 277 -24.36 -12.82 3.35
C GLN A 277 -24.63 -13.05 1.85
N GLY A 278 -25.37 -12.15 1.20
CA GLY A 278 -25.77 -12.29 -0.20
C GLY A 278 -24.60 -12.22 -1.20
N VAL A 279 -23.71 -11.24 -1.06
CA VAL A 279 -22.64 -10.99 -2.06
C VAL A 279 -21.62 -12.13 -2.11
N GLY A 280 -21.21 -12.68 -0.95
CA GLY A 280 -20.21 -13.76 -0.90
C GLY A 280 -20.68 -15.08 -1.50
N MET A 281 -21.95 -15.46 -1.25
CA MET A 281 -22.54 -16.65 -1.85
C MET A 281 -22.77 -16.49 -3.36
N LEU A 282 -23.12 -15.28 -3.79
CA LEU A 282 -23.27 -14.95 -5.20
C LEU A 282 -21.96 -15.08 -5.98
N ILE A 283 -20.85 -14.58 -5.40
CA ILE A 283 -19.49 -14.77 -5.94
C ILE A 283 -19.18 -16.26 -6.13
N THR A 284 -19.45 -17.06 -5.09
CA THR A 284 -19.16 -18.50 -5.10
C THR A 284 -20.00 -19.25 -6.13
N SER A 285 -21.27 -18.88 -6.27
CA SER A 285 -22.19 -19.43 -7.28
C SER A 285 -21.71 -19.17 -8.71
N ILE A 286 -21.35 -17.91 -9.01
CA ILE A 286 -20.87 -17.53 -10.35
C ILE A 286 -19.55 -18.24 -10.69
N ILE A 287 -18.60 -18.32 -9.76
CA ILE A 287 -17.34 -19.04 -9.97
C ILE A 287 -17.61 -20.53 -10.22
N SER A 288 -18.43 -21.16 -9.37
CA SER A 288 -18.79 -22.58 -9.51
C SER A 288 -19.39 -22.87 -10.88
N ALA A 289 -20.22 -21.96 -11.37
CA ALA A 289 -20.84 -22.13 -12.65
C ALA A 289 -19.93 -21.77 -13.85
N MET A 290 -19.00 -20.83 -13.69
CA MET A 290 -17.91 -20.66 -14.66
C MET A 290 -17.10 -21.96 -14.79
N ILE A 291 -16.80 -22.65 -13.68
CA ILE A 291 -16.11 -23.94 -13.68
C ILE A 291 -16.91 -25.00 -14.46
N ILE A 292 -18.22 -25.07 -14.24
CA ILE A 292 -19.12 -25.97 -14.98
C ILE A 292 -19.05 -25.69 -16.49
N ILE A 293 -19.12 -24.42 -16.92
CA ILE A 293 -19.01 -24.06 -18.34
C ILE A 293 -17.63 -24.42 -18.91
N ILE A 294 -16.56 -24.15 -18.17
CA ILE A 294 -15.19 -24.51 -18.54
C ILE A 294 -15.05 -26.02 -18.74
N TYR A 295 -15.73 -26.82 -17.91
CA TYR A 295 -15.75 -28.27 -18.01
C TYR A 295 -16.52 -28.78 -19.24
N TYR A 296 -17.77 -28.36 -19.43
CA TYR A 296 -18.60 -28.87 -20.54
C TYR A 296 -18.15 -28.35 -21.91
N PHE A 297 -17.66 -27.12 -21.98
CA PHE A 297 -17.13 -26.57 -23.24
C PHE A 297 -15.62 -26.80 -23.38
N ARG A 298 -15.11 -27.96 -22.94
CA ARG A 298 -13.75 -28.42 -23.21
C ARG A 298 -13.70 -29.38 -24.41
N GLY A 299 -12.68 -29.23 -25.26
CA GLY A 299 -12.33 -30.24 -26.27
C GLY A 299 -13.49 -30.73 -27.15
N ARG A 300 -13.75 -32.06 -27.12
CA ARG A 300 -14.63 -32.81 -28.05
C ARG A 300 -16.05 -32.24 -28.14
N MET A 301 -16.61 -31.76 -27.02
CA MET A 301 -17.98 -31.22 -26.96
C MET A 301 -18.19 -30.00 -27.86
N ASN A 302 -17.17 -29.19 -28.13
CA ASN A 302 -17.31 -28.03 -29.04
C ASN A 302 -17.43 -28.43 -30.52
N PHE A 303 -17.11 -29.67 -30.87
CA PHE A 303 -17.09 -30.17 -32.24
C PHE A 303 -18.26 -31.11 -32.56
N ASP A 304 -19.09 -31.44 -31.58
CA ASP A 304 -20.29 -32.24 -31.79
C ASP A 304 -21.39 -31.39 -32.48
N GLY A 305 -21.99 -31.93 -33.54
CA GLY A 305 -23.07 -31.29 -34.28
C GLY A 305 -24.38 -31.16 -33.50
N LYS A 306 -24.54 -31.92 -32.40
CA LYS A 306 -25.79 -31.97 -31.62
C LYS A 306 -25.80 -31.09 -30.36
N THR A 307 -24.81 -30.20 -30.17
CA THR A 307 -24.72 -29.35 -28.95
C THR A 307 -25.49 -28.04 -29.01
N GLY A 308 -26.37 -27.84 -29.99
CA GLY A 308 -27.14 -26.59 -30.16
C GLY A 308 -27.92 -26.19 -28.89
N LEU A 309 -28.67 -27.14 -28.32
CA LEU A 309 -29.44 -26.92 -27.09
C LEU A 309 -28.53 -26.60 -25.89
N LEU A 310 -27.41 -27.30 -25.74
CA LEU A 310 -26.44 -27.06 -24.67
C LEU A 310 -25.85 -25.63 -24.74
N ARG A 311 -25.52 -25.16 -25.95
CA ARG A 311 -25.04 -23.78 -26.17
C ARG A 311 -26.10 -22.74 -25.83
N LEU A 312 -27.34 -22.97 -26.26
CA LEU A 312 -28.46 -22.07 -25.98
C LEU A 312 -28.68 -21.96 -24.46
N LEU A 313 -28.74 -23.09 -23.75
CA LEU A 313 -28.91 -23.12 -22.30
C LEU A 313 -27.75 -22.46 -21.55
N ALA A 314 -26.51 -22.59 -22.04
CA ALA A 314 -25.36 -21.92 -21.47
C ALA A 314 -25.43 -20.39 -21.66
N ILE A 315 -25.85 -19.92 -22.84
CA ILE A 315 -26.04 -18.48 -23.10
C ILE A 315 -27.19 -17.93 -22.25
N ALA A 316 -28.33 -18.63 -22.18
CA ALA A 316 -29.45 -18.26 -21.32
C ALA A 316 -29.01 -18.13 -19.86
N TRP A 317 -28.21 -19.11 -19.39
CA TRP A 317 -27.66 -19.09 -18.04
C TRP A 317 -26.73 -17.88 -17.81
N ILE A 318 -25.86 -17.56 -18.77
CA ILE A 318 -24.98 -16.38 -18.70
C ILE A 318 -25.80 -15.09 -18.60
N VAL A 319 -26.87 -14.95 -19.39
CA VAL A 319 -27.76 -13.79 -19.36
C VAL A 319 -28.47 -13.66 -18.01
N GLN A 320 -28.97 -14.77 -17.47
CA GLN A 320 -29.60 -14.79 -16.15
C GLN A 320 -28.63 -14.41 -15.03
N ASN A 321 -27.34 -14.80 -15.12
CA ASN A 321 -26.34 -14.34 -14.16
C ASN A 321 -26.06 -12.85 -14.34
N ALA A 322 -25.94 -12.35 -15.57
CA ALA A 322 -25.76 -10.92 -15.81
C ALA A 322 -26.89 -10.08 -15.18
N PHE A 323 -28.13 -10.58 -15.20
CA PHE A 323 -29.25 -9.96 -14.47
C PHE A 323 -29.03 -9.98 -12.95
N MET A 324 -28.60 -11.11 -12.38
CA MET A 324 -28.28 -11.21 -10.95
C MET A 324 -27.14 -10.26 -10.52
N LEU A 325 -26.14 -10.04 -11.38
CA LEU A 325 -25.10 -9.03 -11.14
C LEU A 325 -25.71 -7.62 -11.08
N PHE A 326 -26.69 -7.33 -11.95
CA PHE A 326 -27.39 -6.05 -11.97
C PHE A 326 -28.25 -5.85 -10.71
N SER A 327 -29.04 -6.83 -10.28
CA SER A 327 -29.82 -6.75 -9.03
C SER A 327 -28.92 -6.49 -7.82
N THR A 328 -27.76 -7.15 -7.79
CA THR A 328 -26.74 -6.96 -6.75
C THR A 328 -26.11 -5.56 -6.79
N ALA A 329 -25.89 -5.01 -7.98
CA ALA A 329 -25.41 -3.63 -8.13
C ALA A 329 -26.42 -2.63 -7.55
N CYS A 330 -27.72 -2.82 -7.80
CA CYS A 330 -28.79 -2.00 -7.23
C CYS A 330 -28.81 -2.08 -5.69
N ARG A 331 -28.71 -3.29 -5.12
CA ARG A 331 -28.64 -3.49 -3.66
C ARG A 331 -27.43 -2.79 -3.03
N ASN A 332 -26.27 -2.91 -3.66
CA ASN A 332 -25.06 -2.21 -3.20
C ASN A 332 -25.21 -0.69 -3.30
N GLY A 333 -25.94 -0.18 -4.30
CA GLY A 333 -26.32 1.23 -4.42
C GLY A 333 -27.16 1.70 -3.24
N ALA A 334 -28.27 1.01 -2.94
CA ALA A 334 -29.12 1.32 -1.78
C ALA A 334 -28.33 1.28 -0.45
N TYR A 335 -27.40 0.33 -0.31
CA TYR A 335 -26.54 0.24 0.86
C TYR A 335 -25.57 1.43 1.00
N ILE A 336 -25.10 1.99 -0.12
CA ILE A 336 -24.25 3.18 -0.13
C ILE A 336 -25.05 4.44 0.22
N GLU A 337 -26.31 4.53 -0.20
CA GLU A 337 -27.17 5.67 0.13
C GLU A 337 -27.41 5.75 1.64
N GLU A 338 -27.64 4.61 2.30
CA GLU A 338 -27.90 4.55 3.74
C GLU A 338 -26.63 4.75 4.59
N PHE A 339 -25.57 3.99 4.27
CA PHE A 339 -24.37 3.90 5.13
C PHE A 339 -23.13 4.62 4.56
N GLY A 340 -23.28 5.31 3.44
CA GLY A 340 -22.20 6.05 2.80
C GLY A 340 -21.29 5.23 1.87
N LEU A 341 -20.28 5.87 1.28
CA LEU A 341 -19.36 5.24 0.33
C LEU A 341 -18.08 4.75 1.02
N THR A 342 -17.59 3.56 0.67
CA THR A 342 -16.31 3.01 1.16
C THR A 342 -15.55 2.29 0.05
N TYR A 343 -14.25 2.03 0.26
CA TYR A 343 -13.44 1.23 -0.66
C TYR A 343 -14.03 -0.15 -0.93
N LYS A 344 -14.57 -0.81 0.10
CA LYS A 344 -15.18 -2.14 -0.05
C LYS A 344 -16.41 -2.07 -0.97
N ARG A 345 -17.26 -1.05 -0.82
CA ARG A 345 -18.48 -0.85 -1.63
C ARG A 345 -18.18 -0.47 -3.08
N ILE A 346 -17.13 0.33 -3.32
CA ILE A 346 -16.60 0.58 -4.68
C ILE A 346 -16.04 -0.71 -5.28
N GLY A 347 -15.30 -1.48 -4.48
CA GLY A 347 -14.74 -2.77 -4.86
C GLY A 347 -15.81 -3.76 -5.34
N VAL A 348 -17.00 -3.76 -4.74
CA VAL A 348 -18.14 -4.56 -5.22
C VAL A 348 -18.52 -4.18 -6.65
N PHE A 349 -18.68 -2.90 -6.98
CA PHE A 349 -18.99 -2.51 -8.37
C PHE A 349 -17.88 -2.88 -9.35
N VAL A 350 -16.62 -2.69 -8.97
CA VAL A 350 -15.47 -3.10 -9.81
C VAL A 350 -15.49 -4.61 -10.04
N TYR A 351 -15.77 -5.40 -9.00
CA TYR A 351 -15.89 -6.85 -9.09
C TYR A 351 -17.06 -7.27 -9.99
N LEU A 352 -18.23 -6.66 -9.84
CA LEU A 352 -19.41 -6.94 -10.67
C LEU A 352 -19.10 -6.62 -12.14
N LEU A 353 -18.44 -5.50 -12.43
CA LEU A 353 -18.01 -5.16 -13.78
C LEU A 353 -17.03 -6.19 -14.36
N LEU A 354 -16.00 -6.57 -13.59
CA LEU A 354 -15.03 -7.60 -14.01
C LEU A 354 -15.70 -8.96 -14.26
N THR A 355 -16.67 -9.32 -13.43
CA THR A 355 -17.42 -10.57 -13.56
C THR A 355 -18.33 -10.53 -14.79
N LEU A 356 -19.00 -9.41 -15.05
CA LEU A 356 -19.81 -9.21 -16.25
C LEU A 356 -18.96 -9.33 -17.52
N ILE A 357 -17.77 -8.72 -17.53
CA ILE A 357 -16.81 -8.88 -18.64
C ILE A 357 -16.35 -10.34 -18.73
N GLY A 358 -16.06 -10.99 -17.61
CA GLY A 358 -15.69 -12.41 -17.55
C GLY A 358 -16.76 -13.32 -18.16
N LEU A 359 -18.03 -13.08 -17.84
CA LEU A 359 -19.19 -13.75 -18.44
C LEU A 359 -19.26 -13.50 -19.95
N ALA A 360 -19.01 -12.27 -20.42
CA ALA A 360 -18.94 -11.97 -21.85
C ALA A 360 -17.80 -12.72 -22.56
N VAL A 361 -16.62 -12.81 -21.93
CA VAL A 361 -15.49 -13.61 -22.45
C VAL A 361 -15.83 -15.09 -22.53
N VAL A 362 -16.56 -15.62 -21.54
CA VAL A 362 -17.08 -17.00 -21.56
C VAL A 362 -18.08 -17.20 -22.69
N ALA A 363 -19.01 -16.27 -22.92
CA ALA A 363 -19.95 -16.33 -24.04
C ALA A 363 -19.22 -16.35 -25.40
N ILE A 364 -18.20 -15.50 -25.58
CA ILE A 364 -17.35 -15.48 -26.78
C ILE A 364 -16.63 -16.82 -26.94
N LYS A 365 -16.10 -17.40 -25.86
CA LYS A 365 -15.44 -18.69 -25.87
C LYS A 365 -16.38 -19.80 -26.36
N VAL A 366 -17.60 -19.84 -25.84
CA VAL A 366 -18.63 -20.82 -26.22
C VAL A 366 -19.04 -20.67 -27.68
N GLY A 367 -19.20 -19.42 -28.16
CA GLY A 367 -19.55 -19.16 -29.57
C GLY A 367 -18.41 -19.39 -30.56
N SER A 368 -17.17 -19.10 -30.18
CA SER A 368 -16.00 -19.05 -31.08
C SER A 368 -15.00 -20.21 -30.89
N LYS A 369 -15.38 -21.27 -30.16
CA LYS A 369 -14.55 -22.48 -29.91
C LYS A 369 -13.12 -22.18 -29.42
N LYS A 370 -13.00 -21.22 -28.49
CA LYS A 370 -11.70 -20.82 -27.91
C LYS A 370 -11.27 -21.78 -26.78
N THR A 371 -9.97 -21.85 -26.51
CA THR A 371 -9.40 -22.68 -25.43
C THR A 371 -9.70 -22.08 -24.04
N ASN A 372 -9.43 -22.83 -22.97
CA ASN A 372 -9.51 -22.29 -21.60
C ASN A 372 -8.38 -21.28 -21.35
N ALA A 373 -7.20 -21.52 -21.94
CA ALA A 373 -6.06 -20.62 -21.86
C ALA A 373 -6.37 -19.22 -22.44
N TYR A 374 -7.13 -19.14 -23.54
CA TYR A 374 -7.62 -17.86 -24.06
C TYR A 374 -8.37 -17.04 -23.00
N MET A 375 -9.31 -17.66 -22.27
CA MET A 375 -10.12 -16.98 -21.26
C MET A 375 -9.23 -16.44 -20.12
N PHE A 376 -8.31 -17.25 -19.59
CA PHE A 376 -7.40 -16.82 -18.52
C PHE A 376 -6.45 -15.71 -18.97
N ARG A 377 -5.98 -15.73 -20.22
CA ARG A 377 -5.15 -14.65 -20.77
C ARG A 377 -5.91 -13.34 -20.87
N VAL A 378 -7.14 -13.35 -21.42
CA VAL A 378 -7.95 -12.14 -21.57
C VAL A 378 -8.35 -11.57 -20.20
N ASN A 379 -8.89 -12.41 -19.31
CA ASN A 379 -9.29 -11.97 -17.97
C ASN A 379 -8.10 -11.51 -17.13
N GLY A 380 -6.93 -12.14 -17.27
CA GLY A 380 -5.71 -11.70 -16.59
C GLY A 380 -5.27 -10.30 -17.02
N TRP A 381 -5.33 -9.99 -18.31
CA TRP A 381 -5.03 -8.64 -18.82
C TRP A 381 -6.06 -7.60 -18.38
N LEU A 382 -7.34 -7.95 -18.35
CA LEU A 382 -8.41 -7.06 -17.87
C LEU A 382 -8.26 -6.73 -16.39
N PHE A 383 -7.99 -7.75 -15.56
CA PHE A 383 -7.74 -7.54 -14.14
C PHE A 383 -6.53 -6.65 -13.91
N TYR A 384 -5.43 -6.90 -14.63
CA TYR A 384 -4.24 -6.05 -14.59
C TYR A 384 -4.54 -4.61 -15.03
N ALA A 385 -5.31 -4.42 -16.11
CA ALA A 385 -5.67 -3.09 -16.59
C ALA A 385 -6.49 -2.30 -15.57
N VAL A 386 -7.50 -2.94 -14.95
CA VAL A 386 -8.28 -2.31 -13.87
C VAL A 386 -7.39 -1.92 -12.70
N LEU A 387 -6.50 -2.81 -12.27
CA LEU A 387 -5.56 -2.52 -11.18
C LEU A 387 -4.57 -1.39 -11.55
N ALA A 388 -4.08 -1.36 -12.79
CA ALA A 388 -3.12 -0.36 -13.25
C ALA A 388 -3.74 1.02 -13.45
N ILE A 389 -5.02 1.09 -13.84
CA ILE A 389 -5.75 2.34 -14.08
C ILE A 389 -6.35 2.89 -12.79
N SER A 390 -6.82 2.04 -11.88
CA SER A 390 -7.49 2.46 -10.63
C SER A 390 -6.77 3.56 -9.81
N PRO A 391 -5.43 3.58 -9.70
CA PRO A 391 -4.73 4.63 -8.97
C PRO A 391 -4.80 6.03 -9.60
N SER A 392 -5.24 6.16 -10.85
CA SER A 392 -5.43 7.46 -11.50
C SER A 392 -6.66 8.22 -10.97
N VAL A 393 -7.47 7.55 -10.16
CA VAL A 393 -8.66 8.12 -9.54
C VAL A 393 -8.37 8.39 -8.07
N ASN A 394 -8.71 9.60 -7.62
CA ASN A 394 -8.58 9.98 -6.22
C ASN A 394 -9.80 9.48 -5.42
N TRP A 395 -9.81 8.17 -5.13
CA TRP A 395 -10.90 7.50 -4.42
C TRP A 395 -11.17 8.10 -3.05
N ASP A 396 -10.14 8.43 -2.27
CA ASP A 396 -10.29 9.01 -0.93
C ASP A 396 -11.08 10.32 -0.96
N ARG A 397 -10.80 11.18 -1.94
CA ARG A 397 -11.51 12.44 -2.13
C ARG A 397 -12.97 12.22 -2.55
N ILE A 398 -13.21 11.33 -3.51
CA ILE A 398 -14.57 10.98 -3.97
C ILE A 398 -15.40 10.41 -2.81
N ILE A 399 -14.82 9.48 -2.05
CA ILE A 399 -15.41 8.88 -0.87
C ILE A 399 -15.76 9.99 0.15
N THR A 400 -14.81 10.86 0.46
CA THR A 400 -15.02 11.93 1.44
C THR A 400 -16.13 12.88 1.00
N GLN A 401 -16.10 13.35 -0.24
CA GLN A 401 -17.11 14.27 -0.77
C GLN A 401 -18.50 13.63 -0.83
N TYR A 402 -18.60 12.37 -1.27
CA TYR A 402 -19.87 11.67 -1.29
C TYR A 402 -20.45 11.54 0.11
N ASN A 403 -19.65 11.07 1.08
CA ASN A 403 -20.12 10.88 2.45
C ASN A 403 -20.55 12.18 3.12
N LEU A 404 -19.79 13.26 2.93
CA LEU A 404 -20.11 14.55 3.54
C LEU A 404 -21.34 15.25 2.92
N THR A 405 -21.72 14.89 1.69
CA THR A 405 -22.82 15.57 0.97
C THR A 405 -24.09 14.75 0.82
N ARG A 406 -23.99 13.42 0.84
CA ARG A 406 -25.11 12.52 0.52
C ARG A 406 -25.41 11.46 1.57
N ALA A 407 -24.44 11.06 2.38
CA ALA A 407 -24.70 10.02 3.37
C ALA A 407 -25.55 10.59 4.52
N SER A 408 -26.60 9.87 4.91
CA SER A 408 -27.44 10.21 6.07
C SER A 408 -26.63 10.19 7.37
N HIS A 409 -25.77 9.18 7.52
CA HIS A 409 -24.90 8.97 8.68
C HIS A 409 -23.47 8.67 8.24
N PRO A 410 -22.64 9.68 7.93
CA PRO A 410 -21.27 9.45 7.50
C PRO A 410 -20.42 8.88 8.64
N ASP A 411 -19.69 7.80 8.36
CA ASP A 411 -18.68 7.26 9.28
C ASP A 411 -17.46 8.18 9.31
N THR A 412 -17.45 9.07 10.30
CA THR A 412 -16.40 10.09 10.45
C THR A 412 -15.03 9.50 10.77
N SER A 413 -14.96 8.36 11.48
CA SER A 413 -13.69 7.69 11.78
C SER A 413 -13.09 7.11 10.50
N TYR A 414 -13.91 6.47 9.68
CA TYR A 414 -13.47 5.95 8.40
C TYR A 414 -12.94 7.05 7.48
N ILE A 415 -13.62 8.20 7.40
CA ILE A 415 -13.19 9.31 6.53
C ILE A 415 -11.88 9.94 7.04
N THR A 416 -11.66 10.05 8.35
CA THR A 416 -10.38 10.57 8.89
C THR A 416 -9.19 9.66 8.64
N ASP A 417 -9.43 8.36 8.55
CA ASP A 417 -8.39 7.36 8.30
C ASP A 417 -7.99 7.26 6.82
N LEU A 418 -8.72 7.94 5.93
CA LEU A 418 -8.36 8.06 4.51
C LEU A 418 -7.09 8.92 4.34
N SER A 419 -6.48 8.85 3.16
CA SER A 419 -5.21 9.54 2.94
C SER A 419 -5.34 11.06 2.87
N TYR A 420 -4.20 11.73 2.87
CA TYR A 420 -4.01 13.18 2.75
C TYR A 420 -4.84 13.89 1.67
N ALA A 421 -5.31 13.15 0.68
CA ALA A 421 -6.14 13.63 -0.42
C ALA A 421 -7.44 14.33 0.02
N ASN A 422 -7.90 14.11 1.25
CA ASN A 422 -9.13 14.71 1.79
C ASN A 422 -8.90 15.75 2.89
N TYR A 423 -7.66 16.09 3.22
CA TYR A 423 -7.37 16.99 4.34
C TYR A 423 -7.94 18.40 4.12
N GLU A 424 -8.01 18.88 2.88
CA GLU A 424 -8.64 20.17 2.57
C GLU A 424 -10.14 20.14 2.92
N GLU A 425 -10.86 19.10 2.49
CA GLU A 425 -12.28 18.92 2.81
C GLU A 425 -12.52 18.76 4.31
N LEU A 426 -11.71 17.94 4.99
CA LEU A 426 -11.82 17.74 6.44
C LEU A 426 -11.53 19.01 7.24
N LEU A 427 -10.59 19.84 6.77
CA LEU A 427 -10.29 21.14 7.37
C LEU A 427 -11.50 22.09 7.29
N LEU A 428 -12.18 22.14 6.15
CA LEU A 428 -13.37 22.95 5.97
C LEU A 428 -14.49 22.50 6.91
N VAL A 429 -14.71 21.19 7.00
CA VAL A 429 -15.80 20.63 7.82
C VAL A 429 -15.52 20.80 9.31
N SER A 430 -14.26 20.62 9.73
CA SER A 430 -13.79 20.90 11.09
C SER A 430 -14.09 22.35 11.52
N ARG A 431 -13.85 23.32 10.63
CA ARG A 431 -14.10 24.74 10.92
C ARG A 431 -15.57 25.10 11.01
N MET A 432 -16.41 24.51 10.15
CA MET A 432 -17.83 24.82 10.10
C MET A 432 -18.63 24.17 11.25
N GLY A 433 -18.01 23.30 12.05
CA GLY A 433 -18.71 22.54 13.10
C GLY A 433 -19.81 21.62 12.56
N LEU A 434 -19.87 21.40 11.23
CA LEU A 434 -20.92 20.62 10.58
C LEU A 434 -20.86 19.16 11.00
N LEU A 435 -19.67 18.62 11.22
CA LEU A 435 -19.52 17.29 11.80
C LEU A 435 -20.11 17.21 13.21
N GLU A 436 -20.01 18.29 14.01
CA GLU A 436 -20.62 18.34 15.34
C GLU A 436 -22.15 18.33 15.24
N SER A 437 -22.76 18.97 14.24
CA SER A 437 -24.21 18.88 14.00
C SER A 437 -24.64 17.47 13.57
N TYR A 438 -23.88 16.79 12.71
CA TYR A 438 -24.15 15.40 12.33
C TYR A 438 -23.96 14.41 13.49
N ILE A 439 -22.95 14.62 14.34
CA ILE A 439 -22.71 13.82 15.55
C ILE A 439 -23.77 14.11 16.63
N ASN A 440 -24.29 15.33 16.70
CA ASN A 440 -25.39 15.71 17.60
C ASN A 440 -26.73 15.09 17.16
N SER A 441 -26.99 15.00 15.86
CA SER A 441 -28.23 14.40 15.33
C SER A 441 -28.26 12.87 15.41
N ALA A 442 -27.10 12.22 15.61
CA ALA A 442 -26.98 10.77 15.77
C ALA A 442 -27.41 10.24 17.15
N GLY A 443 -27.98 11.09 18.02
CA GLY A 443 -28.77 10.71 19.19
C GLY A 443 -28.24 9.57 20.03
N ASP A 444 -27.11 9.74 20.74
CA ASP A 444 -26.85 9.05 22.01
C ASP A 444 -25.52 9.48 22.67
N SER A 445 -25.38 9.11 23.95
CA SER A 445 -24.21 9.27 24.84
C SER A 445 -22.82 9.00 24.23
N TRP A 446 -22.75 8.27 23.12
CA TRP A 446 -21.55 8.01 22.31
C TRP A 446 -20.99 9.26 21.61
N GLY A 447 -21.82 10.26 21.28
CA GLY A 447 -21.42 11.41 20.45
C GLY A 447 -20.31 12.31 21.04
N ARG A 448 -20.12 12.30 22.37
CA ARG A 448 -19.00 13.03 23.02
C ARG A 448 -17.66 12.31 22.84
N GLY A 449 -17.63 10.99 22.95
CA GLY A 449 -16.40 10.19 22.75
C GLY A 449 -15.90 10.28 21.30
N TYR A 450 -16.82 10.21 20.34
CA TYR A 450 -16.50 10.30 18.91
C TYR A 450 -15.96 11.68 18.49
N ARG A 451 -16.51 12.79 19.00
CA ARG A 451 -15.97 14.15 18.72
C ARG A 451 -14.51 14.29 19.16
N VAL A 452 -14.24 13.85 20.38
CA VAL A 452 -12.93 13.97 21.00
C VAL A 452 -11.89 13.06 20.33
N SER A 453 -12.33 11.92 19.79
CA SER A 453 -11.49 10.99 19.02
C SER A 453 -11.18 11.55 17.61
N TYR A 454 -12.19 12.07 16.90
CA TYR A 454 -12.04 12.63 15.55
C TYR A 454 -11.02 13.77 15.52
N GLY A 455 -11.21 14.78 16.36
CA GLY A 455 -10.38 15.98 16.35
C GLY A 455 -8.91 15.69 16.66
N ARG A 456 -8.67 14.82 17.65
CA ARG A 456 -7.31 14.38 18.01
C ARG A 456 -6.65 13.58 16.88
N ASN A 457 -7.38 12.65 16.24
CA ASN A 457 -6.81 11.83 15.17
C ASN A 457 -6.52 12.65 13.91
N PHE A 458 -7.46 13.50 13.47
CA PHE A 458 -7.27 14.34 12.28
C PHE A 458 -6.13 15.36 12.47
N SER A 459 -6.13 16.09 13.59
CA SER A 459 -5.09 17.08 13.89
C SER A 459 -3.69 16.46 13.92
N ARG A 460 -3.59 15.24 14.48
CA ARG A 460 -2.35 14.46 14.50
C ARG A 460 -1.90 14.06 13.10
N GLU A 461 -2.77 13.45 12.29
CA GLU A 461 -2.39 13.00 10.94
C GLU A 461 -2.08 14.18 10.01
N LEU A 462 -2.84 15.27 10.11
CA LEU A 462 -2.57 16.53 9.41
C LEU A 462 -1.18 17.07 9.76
N TYR A 463 -0.84 17.11 11.05
CA TYR A 463 0.48 17.56 11.50
C TYR A 463 1.60 16.71 10.89
N TYR A 464 1.47 15.38 10.93
CA TYR A 464 2.49 14.49 10.39
C TYR A 464 2.62 14.57 8.89
N PHE A 465 1.52 14.78 8.18
CA PHE A 465 1.57 15.06 6.75
C PHE A 465 2.38 16.32 6.46
N MET A 466 2.06 17.43 7.13
CA MET A 466 2.77 18.70 6.96
C MET A 466 4.26 18.51 7.27
N TYR A 467 4.58 17.92 8.42
CA TYR A 467 5.95 17.66 8.87
C TYR A 467 6.74 16.83 7.85
N ARG A 468 6.15 15.72 7.36
CA ARG A 468 6.79 14.88 6.34
C ARG A 468 7.03 15.63 5.04
N GLN A 469 6.11 16.51 4.62
CA GLN A 469 6.29 17.28 3.38
C GLN A 469 7.37 18.36 3.49
N LYS A 470 7.53 19.02 4.64
CA LYS A 470 8.60 20.03 4.85
C LYS A 470 10.00 19.44 4.78
N TYR A 471 10.18 18.24 5.31
CA TYR A 471 11.48 17.57 5.34
C TYR A 471 11.64 16.51 4.24
N ALA A 472 10.69 16.42 3.31
CA ALA A 472 10.78 15.53 2.16
C ALA A 472 11.90 16.02 1.22
N ARG A 473 12.77 15.08 0.80
CA ARG A 473 13.72 15.35 -0.27
C ARG A 473 13.04 15.19 -1.64
N TRP A 474 13.68 15.71 -2.68
CA TRP A 474 13.16 15.68 -4.05
C TRP A 474 12.85 14.26 -4.57
N GLN A 475 13.54 13.23 -4.06
CA GLN A 475 13.26 11.82 -4.41
C GLN A 475 11.84 11.39 -4.02
N SER A 476 11.33 11.89 -2.90
CA SER A 476 10.00 11.59 -2.36
C SER A 476 8.91 12.52 -2.89
N LEU A 477 9.24 13.37 -3.86
CA LEU A 477 8.32 14.34 -4.43
C LEU A 477 7.10 13.64 -5.03
N SER A 478 5.91 14.08 -4.62
CA SER A 478 4.64 13.78 -5.26
C SER A 478 3.89 15.08 -5.53
N LEU A 479 3.43 15.28 -6.76
CA LEU A 479 2.85 16.57 -7.18
C LEU A 479 1.59 16.91 -6.38
N ASN A 480 0.66 15.96 -6.24
CA ASN A 480 -0.57 16.20 -5.49
C ASN A 480 -0.31 16.44 -3.99
N LYS A 481 0.64 15.71 -3.37
CA LYS A 481 1.04 15.98 -1.97
C LYS A 481 1.58 17.39 -1.79
N GLN A 482 2.41 17.87 -2.72
CA GLN A 482 2.95 19.23 -2.67
C GLN A 482 1.88 20.29 -2.90
N MET A 483 0.94 20.05 -3.82
CA MET A 483 -0.19 20.96 -4.03
C MET A 483 -1.06 21.10 -2.78
N VAL A 484 -1.42 19.97 -2.16
CA VAL A 484 -2.18 19.96 -0.89
C VAL A 484 -1.39 20.65 0.22
N TYR A 485 -0.10 20.35 0.36
CA TYR A 485 0.79 20.99 1.33
C TYR A 485 0.85 22.52 1.16
N ALA A 486 1.05 23.00 -0.07
CA ALA A 486 1.08 24.43 -0.38
C ALA A 486 -0.24 25.13 -0.01
N ARG A 487 -1.38 24.53 -0.39
CA ARG A 487 -2.71 25.07 -0.06
C ARG A 487 -2.96 25.09 1.44
N LEU A 488 -2.49 24.08 2.17
CA LEU A 488 -2.60 24.04 3.63
C LEU A 488 -1.71 25.10 4.30
N LEU A 489 -0.54 25.42 3.74
CA LEU A 489 0.30 26.51 4.23
C LEU A 489 -0.32 27.90 4.03
N GLU A 490 -1.09 28.09 2.97
CA GLU A 490 -1.80 29.35 2.70
C GLU A 490 -2.99 29.60 3.65
N GLN A 491 -3.42 28.59 4.40
CA GLN A 491 -4.52 28.70 5.34
C GLN A 491 -4.14 29.63 6.52
N LYS A 492 -4.86 30.75 6.63
CA LYS A 492 -4.70 31.69 7.76
C LYS A 492 -5.54 31.33 8.98
N THR A 493 -6.56 30.49 8.79
CA THR A 493 -7.45 30.05 9.86
C THR A 493 -6.97 28.71 10.44
N PRO A 494 -7.03 28.53 11.77
CA PRO A 494 -6.65 27.26 12.39
C PRO A 494 -7.47 26.07 11.87
N ALA A 495 -6.94 24.86 12.07
CA ALA A 495 -7.49 23.61 11.55
C ALA A 495 -8.80 23.17 12.21
N GLY A 496 -9.14 23.71 13.39
CA GLY A 496 -10.34 23.37 14.12
C GLY A 496 -10.42 24.03 15.49
N LYS A 497 -11.40 23.57 16.28
CA LYS A 497 -11.54 23.91 17.71
C LYS A 497 -10.68 23.03 18.62
N ASP A 498 -9.97 22.05 18.04
CA ASP A 498 -9.18 21.10 18.83
C ASP A 498 -8.12 21.80 19.67
N THR A 499 -8.19 21.54 20.97
CA THR A 499 -7.26 22.09 21.95
C THR A 499 -6.10 21.15 22.23
N SER A 500 -6.13 19.89 21.77
CA SER A 500 -5.10 18.90 22.08
C SER A 500 -4.43 18.35 20.82
N LEU A 501 -3.10 18.30 20.82
CA LEU A 501 -2.27 17.74 19.76
C LEU A 501 -1.33 16.68 20.35
N ASP A 502 -1.50 15.44 19.91
CA ASP A 502 -0.64 14.32 20.32
C ASP A 502 0.36 13.96 19.21
N LEU A 503 1.63 14.16 19.53
CA LEU A 503 2.81 13.99 18.69
C LEU A 503 3.78 12.92 19.22
N SER A 504 3.37 12.13 20.22
CA SER A 504 4.29 11.25 20.95
C SER A 504 4.85 10.11 20.08
N TYR A 505 6.12 9.75 20.26
CA TYR A 505 6.80 8.59 19.66
C TYR A 505 6.85 8.55 18.12
N ARG A 506 7.20 9.66 17.44
CA ARG A 506 7.19 9.72 15.96
C ARG A 506 8.40 10.43 15.35
N ASP A 507 9.53 10.43 16.04
CA ASP A 507 10.79 11.01 15.56
C ASP A 507 10.70 12.49 15.16
N VAL A 508 9.84 13.26 15.84
CA VAL A 508 9.73 14.71 15.64
C VAL A 508 10.98 15.39 16.18
N GLU A 509 11.58 16.29 15.39
CA GLU A 509 12.80 17.02 15.78
C GLU A 509 12.52 18.48 16.17
N GLN A 510 11.40 19.04 15.71
CA GLN A 510 10.98 20.43 15.93
C GLN A 510 9.45 20.55 15.88
N LEU A 511 8.88 21.64 16.41
CA LEU A 511 7.44 21.93 16.39
C LEU A 511 7.02 23.06 15.43
N PRO A 512 6.95 22.82 14.10
CA PRO A 512 6.45 23.80 13.12
C PRO A 512 4.90 23.87 13.05
N TYR A 513 4.39 24.79 12.21
CA TYR A 513 2.96 24.93 11.82
C TYR A 513 2.00 25.53 12.86
N PHE A 514 2.50 26.41 13.73
CA PHE A 514 1.68 27.17 14.69
C PHE A 514 0.43 27.82 14.08
N ASN A 515 0.46 28.27 12.81
CA ASN A 515 -0.72 28.88 12.16
C ASN A 515 -1.90 27.90 12.03
N LEU A 516 -1.63 26.63 11.67
CA LEU A 516 -2.67 25.61 11.54
C LEU A 516 -3.16 25.14 12.90
N PHE A 517 -2.30 25.15 13.91
CA PHE A 517 -2.56 24.61 15.25
C PHE A 517 -2.61 25.71 16.33
N ALA A 518 -3.00 26.94 15.96
CA ALA A 518 -2.93 28.10 16.86
C ALA A 518 -3.89 28.02 18.06
N ASN A 519 -4.90 27.14 17.99
CA ASN A 519 -5.86 26.91 19.06
C ASN A 519 -5.42 25.83 20.07
N THR A 520 -4.26 25.19 19.86
CA THR A 520 -3.81 24.10 20.72
C THR A 520 -3.44 24.62 22.12
N GLU A 521 -4.07 24.03 23.14
CA GLU A 521 -3.81 24.26 24.57
C GLU A 521 -2.98 23.14 25.21
N TYR A 522 -2.98 21.93 24.64
CA TYR A 522 -2.29 20.75 25.17
C TYR A 522 -1.46 20.10 24.07
N ILE A 523 -0.14 20.01 24.24
CA ILE A 523 0.77 19.27 23.34
C ILE A 523 1.38 18.10 24.11
N HIS A 524 1.14 16.88 23.62
CA HIS A 524 1.87 15.69 24.03
C HIS A 524 2.91 15.38 22.98
N ALA A 525 4.21 15.42 23.29
CA ALA A 525 5.28 15.18 22.33
C ALA A 525 6.40 14.32 22.95
N ALA A 526 6.04 13.41 23.86
CA ALA A 526 6.99 12.54 24.54
C ALA A 526 7.64 11.51 23.58
N GLY A 527 8.86 11.06 23.88
CA GLY A 527 9.54 10.01 23.13
C GLY A 527 9.94 10.40 21.70
N ASN A 528 10.33 11.65 21.49
CA ASN A 528 10.72 12.19 20.19
C ASN A 528 12.22 12.53 20.14
N LYS A 529 12.66 13.26 19.12
CA LYS A 529 14.06 13.70 18.92
C LYS A 529 14.16 15.22 18.99
N ILE A 530 13.27 15.87 19.73
CA ILE A 530 13.19 17.33 19.78
C ILE A 530 14.43 17.88 20.47
N THR A 531 15.15 18.76 19.77
CA THR A 531 16.37 19.43 20.27
C THR A 531 16.17 20.93 20.47
N SER A 532 15.18 21.52 19.80
CA SER A 532 14.76 22.91 19.96
C SER A 532 13.28 23.03 19.63
N LEU A 533 12.61 24.00 20.29
CA LEU A 533 11.19 24.25 20.11
C LEU A 533 10.92 25.41 19.14
N GLY A 534 11.96 26.15 18.73
CA GLY A 534 11.87 27.20 17.72
C GLY A 534 10.92 28.32 18.13
N GLU A 535 9.94 28.63 17.28
CA GLU A 535 8.96 29.69 17.53
C GLU A 535 7.75 29.21 18.36
N ILE A 536 7.97 28.39 19.39
CA ILE A 536 6.89 27.78 20.19
C ILE A 536 5.97 28.81 20.85
N GLN A 537 6.44 30.02 21.13
CA GLN A 537 5.64 31.13 21.65
C GLN A 537 4.45 31.51 20.77
N LYS A 538 4.45 31.11 19.49
CA LYS A 538 3.32 31.32 18.57
C LYS A 538 2.12 30.41 18.87
N TYR A 539 2.30 29.35 19.66
CA TYR A 539 1.20 28.62 20.31
C TYR A 539 0.70 29.40 21.52
N SER A 540 0.11 30.58 21.29
CA SER A 540 -0.22 31.56 22.35
C SER A 540 -1.23 31.07 23.38
N LYS A 541 -1.98 30.01 23.09
CA LYS A 541 -2.96 29.39 23.99
C LYS A 541 -2.44 28.15 24.72
N LEU A 542 -1.18 27.78 24.54
CA LEU A 542 -0.62 26.54 25.09
C LEU A 542 -0.53 26.61 26.62
N LYS A 543 -1.25 25.70 27.28
CA LYS A 543 -1.32 25.54 28.75
C LYS A 543 -0.52 24.35 29.25
N SER A 544 -0.49 23.25 28.48
CA SER A 544 0.23 22.03 28.86
C SER A 544 1.17 21.56 27.77
N LEU A 545 2.43 21.29 28.13
CA LEU A 545 3.47 20.83 27.22
C LEU A 545 4.21 19.63 27.82
N PHE A 546 4.02 18.46 27.22
CA PHE A 546 4.67 17.22 27.64
C PHE A 546 5.79 16.84 26.67
N LEU A 547 7.04 16.96 27.11
CA LEU A 547 8.26 16.74 26.31
C LEU A 547 9.16 15.64 26.86
N ALA A 548 8.62 14.74 27.69
CA ALA A 548 9.41 13.65 28.27
C ALA A 548 10.17 12.83 27.19
N ASP A 549 11.35 12.33 27.51
CA ASP A 549 12.19 11.52 26.59
C ASP A 549 12.43 12.20 25.22
N ASN A 550 13.01 13.39 25.27
CA ASN A 550 13.48 14.12 24.10
C ASN A 550 14.99 14.42 24.23
N ARG A 551 15.52 15.31 23.39
CA ARG A 551 16.94 15.68 23.35
C ARG A 551 17.13 17.17 23.62
N LEU A 552 16.27 17.76 24.44
CA LEU A 552 16.28 19.18 24.73
C LEU A 552 17.39 19.50 25.74
N GLU A 553 18.36 20.31 25.33
CA GLU A 553 19.45 20.77 26.22
C GLU A 553 19.14 22.11 26.91
N SER A 554 18.21 22.89 26.34
CA SER A 554 17.86 24.23 26.81
C SER A 554 16.35 24.45 26.83
N VAL A 555 15.87 25.13 27.86
CA VAL A 555 14.45 25.50 28.05
C VAL A 555 14.18 26.97 27.73
N ALA A 556 15.12 27.68 27.10
CA ALA A 556 14.99 29.10 26.79
C ALA A 556 13.79 29.43 25.89
N ASP A 557 13.46 28.53 24.95
CA ASP A 557 12.28 28.69 24.08
C ASP A 557 10.96 28.60 24.87
N ILE A 558 10.92 27.81 25.94
CA ILE A 558 9.72 27.56 26.78
C ILE A 558 9.39 28.80 27.62
N ALA A 559 10.41 29.53 28.08
CA ALA A 559 10.29 30.75 28.88
C ALA A 559 9.41 31.84 28.25
N ARG A 560 9.13 31.72 26.94
CA ARG A 560 8.36 32.68 26.14
C ARG A 560 6.87 32.32 26.02
N LEU A 561 6.43 31.21 26.60
CA LEU A 561 5.03 30.78 26.55
C LEU A 561 4.19 31.49 27.63
N PRO A 562 3.20 32.32 27.24
CA PRO A 562 2.52 33.23 28.18
C PRO A 562 1.56 32.51 29.14
N GLU A 563 0.94 31.41 28.69
CA GLU A 563 -0.16 30.73 29.40
C GLU A 563 0.25 29.35 29.93
N LEU A 564 1.52 28.95 29.80
CA LEU A 564 1.96 27.60 30.15
C LEU A 564 1.85 27.36 31.65
N SER A 565 1.05 26.38 32.05
CA SER A 565 0.82 25.96 33.44
C SER A 565 1.45 24.62 33.78
N THR A 566 1.51 23.69 32.82
CA THR A 566 2.00 22.32 33.05
C THR A 566 3.11 22.00 32.08
N LEU A 567 4.26 21.57 32.59
CA LEU A 567 5.46 21.29 31.80
C LEU A 567 6.12 19.98 32.24
N ASP A 568 6.35 19.05 31.31
CA ASP A 568 7.10 17.83 31.56
C ASP A 568 8.37 17.77 30.72
N LEU A 569 9.52 17.72 31.41
CA LEU A 569 10.87 17.71 30.85
C LEU A 569 11.67 16.44 31.21
N ARG A 570 11.04 15.43 31.81
CA ARG A 570 11.73 14.21 32.26
C ARG A 570 12.49 13.55 31.11
N GLY A 571 13.65 12.96 31.38
CA GLY A 571 14.45 12.26 30.37
C GLY A 571 15.08 13.17 29.30
N ASN A 572 15.10 14.50 29.50
CA ASN A 572 15.86 15.42 28.65
C ASN A 572 17.20 15.81 29.27
N PRO A 573 18.26 16.03 28.47
CA PRO A 573 19.57 16.48 28.95
C PRO A 573 19.62 17.99 29.22
N VAL A 574 18.64 18.56 29.93
CA VAL A 574 18.58 19.99 30.25
C VAL A 574 19.67 20.35 31.25
N LYS A 575 20.49 21.35 30.92
CA LYS A 575 21.63 21.79 31.74
C LYS A 575 21.33 23.01 32.61
N ASP A 576 20.41 23.86 32.18
CA ASP A 576 20.09 25.12 32.86
C ASP A 576 18.58 25.39 32.83
N TYR A 577 17.99 25.52 34.02
CA TYR A 577 16.57 25.81 34.22
C TYR A 577 16.27 27.29 34.53
N LYS A 578 17.30 28.15 34.66
CA LYS A 578 17.14 29.60 34.92
C LYS A 578 16.13 30.30 33.99
N PRO A 579 16.03 29.96 32.69
CA PRO A 579 15.03 30.59 31.83
C PRO A 579 13.59 30.44 32.34
N LEU A 580 13.28 29.42 33.14
CA LEU A 580 11.93 29.20 33.66
C LEU A 580 11.57 30.11 34.85
N TYR A 581 12.54 30.68 35.57
CA TYR A 581 12.30 31.38 36.85
C TYR A 581 11.34 32.58 36.76
N GLY A 582 11.16 33.15 35.57
CA GLY A 582 10.22 34.24 35.33
C GLY A 582 8.77 33.79 35.02
N MET A 583 8.53 32.49 34.83
CA MET A 583 7.24 31.96 34.36
C MET A 583 6.22 31.82 35.51
N LYS A 584 5.55 32.93 35.85
CA LYS A 584 4.53 32.98 36.92
C LYS A 584 3.29 32.11 36.65
N SER A 585 3.08 31.69 35.40
CA SER A 585 1.97 30.84 34.98
C SER A 585 2.17 29.37 35.35
N LEU A 586 3.41 28.91 35.57
CA LEU A 586 3.70 27.51 35.87
C LEU A 586 3.08 27.08 37.20
N ARG A 587 2.43 25.92 37.17
CA ARG A 587 1.75 25.25 38.30
C ARG A 587 2.30 23.86 38.55
N GLU A 588 2.68 23.13 37.51
CA GLU A 588 3.23 21.79 37.61
C GLU A 588 4.44 21.65 36.69
N VAL A 589 5.57 21.20 37.24
CA VAL A 589 6.80 20.98 36.49
C VAL A 589 7.38 19.62 36.83
N TYR A 590 7.52 18.75 35.82
CA TYR A 590 8.09 17.41 35.96
C TYR A 590 9.51 17.40 35.40
N VAL A 591 10.48 16.96 36.20
CA VAL A 591 11.90 16.95 35.86
C VAL A 591 12.59 15.68 36.32
N SER A 592 13.80 15.43 35.81
CA SER A 592 14.68 14.33 36.23
C SER A 592 16.06 14.89 36.60
N ILE A 593 16.12 15.67 37.67
CA ILE A 593 17.32 16.35 38.16
C ILE A 593 18.00 15.46 39.21
N ARG A 594 19.28 15.15 38.98
CA ARG A 594 20.11 14.38 39.93
C ARG A 594 20.88 15.26 40.92
N ASN A 595 21.17 16.50 40.55
CA ASN A 595 21.88 17.44 41.39
C ASN A 595 20.88 18.14 42.34
N LEU A 596 21.04 17.92 43.65
CA LEU A 596 20.14 18.50 44.65
C LEU A 596 20.20 20.04 44.69
N ASP A 597 21.37 20.65 44.47
CA ASP A 597 21.51 22.11 44.47
C ASP A 597 20.69 22.75 43.32
N ASP A 598 20.67 22.09 42.14
CA ASP A 598 19.90 22.55 40.99
C ASP A 598 18.39 22.37 41.22
N LEU A 599 17.99 21.31 41.92
CA LEU A 599 16.60 21.08 42.32
C LEU A 599 16.13 22.12 43.33
N ASP A 600 16.90 22.36 44.39
CA ASP A 600 16.60 23.36 45.41
C ASP A 600 16.51 24.77 44.81
N ALA A 601 17.42 25.10 43.89
CA ALA A 601 17.38 26.35 43.15
C ALA A 601 16.11 26.47 42.28
N LEU A 602 15.68 25.38 41.63
CA LEU A 602 14.45 25.37 40.83
C LEU A 602 13.20 25.59 41.71
N GLU A 603 13.08 24.86 42.83
CA GLU A 603 11.97 24.99 43.77
C GLU A 603 11.88 26.39 44.38
N LYS A 604 13.03 26.94 44.79
CA LYS A 604 13.11 28.29 45.37
C LYS A 604 12.67 29.38 44.38
N ASN A 605 13.03 29.25 43.10
CA ASN A 605 12.75 30.26 42.09
C ASN A 605 11.40 30.05 41.37
N LEU A 606 10.70 28.94 41.61
CA LEU A 606 9.34 28.67 41.15
C LEU A 606 8.39 28.36 42.31
N PRO A 607 8.24 29.26 43.31
CA PRO A 607 7.50 28.97 44.54
C PRO A 607 5.98 28.73 44.32
N GLY A 608 5.44 29.13 43.16
CA GLY A 608 4.05 28.92 42.78
C GLY A 608 3.78 27.65 41.98
N ALA A 609 4.82 26.86 41.69
CA ALA A 609 4.73 25.61 40.93
C ALA A 609 5.09 24.42 41.82
N ARG A 610 4.35 23.33 41.66
CA ARG A 610 4.69 22.03 42.24
C ARG A 610 5.74 21.35 41.38
N ILE A 611 6.94 21.18 41.92
CA ILE A 611 8.04 20.47 41.27
C ILE A 611 7.92 18.98 41.58
N MET A 612 7.93 18.14 40.54
CA MET A 612 7.90 16.69 40.65
C MET A 612 9.19 16.11 40.05
N ASN A 613 10.14 15.76 40.90
CA ASN A 613 11.42 15.21 40.47
C ASN A 613 11.40 13.67 40.40
N SER A 614 11.93 13.11 39.32
CA SER A 614 12.12 11.67 39.11
C SER A 614 13.56 11.42 38.61
N PRO A 615 14.56 11.38 39.51
CA PRO A 615 15.98 11.33 39.13
C PRO A 615 16.39 10.04 38.40
N ASP A 616 15.67 8.95 38.67
CA ASP A 616 15.86 7.62 38.07
C ASP A 616 14.85 7.32 36.95
N TYR A 617 14.31 8.37 36.33
CA TYR A 617 13.42 8.23 35.19
C TYR A 617 14.12 7.41 34.10
N SER A 618 13.67 6.17 33.94
CA SER A 618 14.13 5.19 32.97
C SER A 618 12.90 4.53 32.37
N ASN A 619 12.91 4.39 31.05
CA ASN A 619 11.72 4.10 30.25
C ASN A 619 11.32 2.62 30.33
N ALA A 620 10.77 2.20 31.49
CA ALA A 620 10.34 0.82 31.73
C ALA A 620 8.83 0.61 31.56
N SER A 621 8.06 1.62 31.16
CA SER A 621 6.60 1.49 31.09
C SER A 621 6.03 2.39 30.01
N PHE A 622 6.07 1.95 28.75
CA PHE A 622 5.14 2.24 27.64
C PHE A 622 5.77 1.64 26.36
N PHE A 623 5.83 0.31 26.29
CA PHE A 623 6.12 -0.47 25.08
C PHE A 623 4.83 -1.04 24.50
#